data_AF-A0A8T5W3Q0-F1
#
_entry.id   AF-A0A8T5W3Q0-F1
#
_cell.length_a   1.000
_cell.length_b   1.000
_cell.length_c   1.000
_cell.angle_alpha   90.00
_cell.angle_beta   90.00
_cell.angle_gamma   90.00
#
_symmetry.space_group_name_H-M   'P 1'
#
loop_
_entity.id
_entity.type
_entity.pdbx_description
1 polymer ?
#
loop_
_entity_poly.entity_id
_entity_poly.type
_entity_poly.pdbx_seq_one_letter_code
_entity_poly.pdbx_strand_id
1 'polypeptide(L)'
;MALTGLEIYKHLPKTNCKKCGFPTCLAFAMALAGKKTSLDKCPDITEEAKLALESASQPPMATVTMGVGENQVEIGGETVLFRHEKTFYHPCAIGITLSDSLEKEKILERIEKVDKLKFERVGMFLQVNLIAISNDSNNQDKFSDAIKAVTEKSNLSLILISNNPQALEDGLKICGERKPLIYSAKEDNREAIVDLAKKYSCPLVIYGKNLEELDSLSQKVVASGVKDVVLDPGTRNLG
;
A
#
# COMPACT_ATOMS: atom_id res chain seq x y z
N MET A 1 12.88 5.77 11.78
CA MET A 1 13.04 6.01 13.23
C MET A 1 12.37 7.34 13.55
N ALA A 2 11.72 7.47 14.71
CA ALA A 2 11.21 8.78 15.11
C ALA A 2 12.40 9.76 15.21
N LEU A 3 12.32 10.92 14.56
CA LEU A 3 13.34 11.97 14.67
C LEU A 3 13.65 12.25 16.14
N THR A 4 14.92 12.22 16.51
CA THR A 4 15.34 12.65 17.84
C THR A 4 15.12 14.15 17.99
N GLY A 5 14.88 14.63 19.21
CA GLY A 5 14.72 16.07 19.44
C GLY A 5 15.94 16.89 19.01
N LEU A 6 17.13 16.28 18.95
CA LEU A 6 18.35 16.90 18.42
C LEU A 6 18.33 17.05 16.90
N GLU A 7 17.84 16.03 16.18
CA GLU A 7 17.69 16.10 14.71
C GLU A 7 16.64 17.15 14.33
N ILE A 8 15.52 17.19 15.06
CA ILE A 8 14.48 18.22 14.83
C ILE A 8 15.06 19.62 15.06
N TYR A 9 15.83 19.81 16.13
CA TYR A 9 16.43 21.09 16.48
C TYR A 9 17.40 21.63 15.40
N LYS A 10 18.05 20.75 14.62
CA LYS A 10 18.95 21.19 13.53
C LYS A 10 18.22 21.96 12.44
N HIS A 11 16.96 21.61 12.16
CA HIS A 11 16.12 22.21 11.13
C HIS A 11 15.30 23.41 11.63
N LEU A 12 15.21 23.63 12.94
CA LEU A 12 14.48 24.77 13.48
C LEU A 12 15.25 26.11 13.31
N PRO A 13 14.56 27.26 13.32
CA PRO A 13 15.17 28.59 13.15
C PRO A 13 16.16 29.02 14.26
N LYS A 14 16.20 28.29 15.39
CA LYS A 14 17.05 28.57 16.57
C LYS A 14 16.92 29.99 17.16
N THR A 15 15.81 30.68 16.89
CA THR A 15 15.53 32.04 17.37
C THR A 15 15.18 32.10 18.87
N ASN A 16 14.73 30.98 19.46
CA ASN A 16 14.24 30.92 20.84
C ASN A 16 13.20 32.01 21.17
N CYS A 17 12.36 32.38 20.19
CA CYS A 17 11.43 33.50 20.27
C CYS A 17 10.22 33.28 21.20
N LYS A 18 10.03 32.05 21.71
CA LYS A 18 8.90 31.63 22.58
C LYS A 18 7.49 31.79 21.99
N LYS A 19 7.36 32.22 20.72
CA LYS A 19 6.07 32.38 20.03
C LYS A 19 5.27 31.08 19.91
N CYS A 20 5.95 29.92 19.90
CA CYS A 20 5.32 28.60 19.88
C CYS A 20 4.85 28.10 21.26
N GLY A 21 5.00 28.91 22.32
CA GLY A 21 4.62 28.54 23.69
C GLY A 21 5.67 27.72 24.45
N PHE A 22 6.83 27.45 23.84
CA PHE A 22 7.93 26.72 24.47
C PHE A 22 9.08 27.67 24.85
N PRO A 23 9.80 27.41 25.96
CA PRO A 23 10.85 28.30 26.46
C PRO A 23 12.07 28.40 25.53
N THR A 24 12.34 27.36 24.74
CA THR A 24 13.43 27.30 23.75
C THR A 24 13.01 26.48 22.53
N CYS A 25 13.69 26.68 21.40
CA CYS A 25 13.51 25.86 20.20
C CYS A 25 13.88 24.38 20.46
N LEU A 26 14.83 24.11 21.36
CA LEU A 26 15.16 22.73 21.76
C LEU A 26 14.02 22.08 22.56
N ALA A 27 13.38 22.82 23.47
CA ALA A 27 12.21 22.32 24.20
C ALA A 27 11.04 22.02 23.25
N PHE A 28 10.82 22.87 22.24
CA PHE A 28 9.86 22.62 21.18
C PHE A 28 10.22 21.35 20.37
N ALA A 29 11.49 21.18 20.00
CA ALA A 29 11.98 20.01 19.27
C ALA A 29 11.79 18.69 20.05
N MET A 30 12.07 18.69 21.36
CA MET A 30 11.83 17.52 22.23
C MET A 30 10.33 17.22 22.37
N ALA A 31 9.49 18.25 22.44
CA ALA A 31 8.03 18.07 22.46
C ALA A 31 7.48 17.53 21.13
N LEU A 32 8.06 17.94 19.99
CA LEU A 32 7.75 17.40 18.66
C LEU A 32 8.15 15.93 18.54
N ALA A 33 9.37 15.56 18.94
CA ALA A 33 9.84 14.17 18.94
C ALA A 33 8.93 13.25 19.78
N GLY A 34 8.40 13.77 20.90
CA GLY A 34 7.44 13.09 21.75
C GLY A 34 5.97 13.14 21.28
N LYS A 35 5.68 13.69 20.09
CA LYS A 35 4.32 13.91 19.55
C LYS A 35 3.38 14.72 20.47
N LYS A 36 3.92 15.60 21.32
CA LYS A 36 3.16 16.44 22.27
C LYS A 36 2.70 17.77 21.67
N THR A 37 3.18 18.12 20.47
CA THR A 37 2.84 19.35 19.76
C THR A 37 2.97 19.13 18.25
N SER A 38 2.43 20.03 17.42
CA SER A 38 2.59 20.02 15.95
C SER A 38 3.59 21.08 15.48
N LEU A 39 4.12 20.87 14.27
CA LEU A 39 5.08 21.77 13.62
C LEU A 39 4.49 23.16 13.36
N ASP A 40 3.18 23.22 13.11
CA ASP A 40 2.42 24.43 12.74
C ASP A 40 2.42 25.51 13.82
N LYS A 41 2.78 25.17 15.06
CA LYS A 41 2.90 26.14 16.15
C LYS A 41 4.13 27.04 16.04
N CYS A 42 5.07 26.75 15.14
CA CYS A 42 6.23 27.60 14.90
C CYS A 42 5.95 28.56 13.72
N PRO A 43 5.66 29.85 13.96
CA PRO A 43 5.34 30.79 12.89
C PRO A 43 6.56 31.17 12.03
N ASP A 44 7.77 30.95 12.54
CA ASP A 44 9.02 31.34 11.90
C ASP A 44 9.69 30.15 11.17
N ILE A 45 8.98 29.02 10.99
CA ILE A 45 9.55 27.84 10.31
C ILE A 45 9.65 28.07 8.80
N THR A 46 10.77 27.70 8.21
CA THR A 46 10.94 27.77 6.75
C THR A 46 10.24 26.58 6.09
N GLU A 47 9.73 26.77 4.87
CA GLU A 47 9.12 25.69 4.08
C GLU A 47 10.11 24.55 3.83
N GLU A 48 11.40 24.87 3.66
CA GLU A 48 12.49 23.88 3.53
C GLU A 48 12.63 23.01 4.80
N ALA A 49 12.60 23.63 5.99
CA ALA A 49 12.65 22.92 7.25
C ALA A 49 11.38 22.09 7.49
N LYS A 50 10.22 22.59 7.05
CA LYS A 50 8.95 21.89 7.12
C LYS A 50 8.99 20.61 6.28
N LEU A 51 9.42 20.70 5.02
CA LEU A 51 9.56 19.53 4.14
C LEU A 51 10.56 18.50 4.67
N ALA A 52 11.71 18.96 5.20
CA ALA A 52 12.71 18.06 5.79
C ALA A 52 12.18 17.32 7.03
N LEU A 53 11.46 18.03 7.91
CA LEU A 53 10.89 17.45 9.12
C LEU A 53 9.67 16.57 8.82
N GLU A 54 8.86 16.92 7.84
CA GLU A 54 7.76 16.07 7.35
C GLU A 54 8.30 14.77 6.76
N SER A 55 9.29 14.86 5.87
CA SER A 55 9.95 13.70 5.26
C SER A 55 10.53 12.75 6.31
N ALA A 56 11.26 13.29 7.29
CA ALA A 56 11.87 12.46 8.32
C ALA A 56 10.90 12.04 9.45
N SER A 57 9.71 12.64 9.52
CA SER A 57 8.61 12.18 10.40
C SER A 57 7.71 11.15 9.73
N GLN A 58 7.83 10.93 8.41
CA GLN A 58 7.06 9.88 7.75
C GLN A 58 7.39 8.51 8.35
N PRO A 59 6.39 7.64 8.50
CA PRO A 59 6.65 6.27 8.89
C PRO A 59 7.68 5.64 7.93
N PRO A 60 8.62 4.82 8.44
CA PRO A 60 9.63 4.20 7.58
C PRO A 60 9.02 3.31 6.49
N MET A 61 7.78 2.85 6.67
CA MET A 61 6.99 2.14 5.69
C MET A 61 5.64 2.83 5.54
N ALA A 62 5.26 3.19 4.32
CA ALA A 62 3.93 3.75 4.05
C ALA A 62 2.83 2.73 4.38
N THR A 63 1.66 3.23 4.82
CA THR A 63 0.45 2.41 4.91
C THR A 63 -0.25 2.45 3.56
N VAL A 64 -0.51 1.29 2.98
CA VAL A 64 -1.21 1.14 1.72
C VAL A 64 -2.57 0.52 2.00
N THR A 65 -3.60 1.11 1.40
CA THR A 65 -4.99 0.68 1.60
C THR A 65 -5.53 0.05 0.34
N MET A 66 -6.09 -1.16 0.47
CA MET A 66 -6.72 -1.92 -0.61
C MET A 66 -8.18 -2.15 -0.27
N GLY A 67 -9.08 -2.00 -1.24
CA GLY A 67 -10.50 -2.14 -0.95
C GLY A 67 -11.18 -0.87 -0.46
N VAL A 68 -12.49 -0.99 -0.31
CA VAL A 68 -13.39 0.04 0.24
C VAL A 68 -14.40 -0.60 1.19
N GLY A 69 -14.90 0.18 2.15
CA GLY A 69 -15.92 -0.27 3.10
C GLY A 69 -15.41 -1.27 4.13
N GLU A 70 -16.26 -2.20 4.55
CA GLU A 70 -16.00 -3.11 5.68
C GLU A 70 -14.91 -4.16 5.40
N ASN A 71 -14.63 -4.47 4.12
CA ASN A 71 -13.59 -5.43 3.71
C ASN A 71 -12.32 -4.74 3.20
N GLN A 72 -12.14 -3.46 3.56
CA GLN A 72 -10.90 -2.74 3.33
C GLN A 72 -9.76 -3.38 4.12
N VAL A 73 -8.58 -3.42 3.51
CA VAL A 73 -7.38 -4.03 4.04
C VAL A 73 -6.27 -2.99 4.04
N GLU A 74 -5.72 -2.72 5.21
CA GLU A 74 -4.56 -1.85 5.36
C GLU A 74 -3.32 -2.72 5.59
N ILE A 75 -2.26 -2.46 4.82
CA ILE A 75 -0.97 -3.14 4.94
C ILE A 75 0.15 -2.10 5.06
N GLY A 76 1.29 -2.49 5.63
CA GLY A 76 2.41 -1.58 5.85
C GLY A 76 2.26 -0.76 7.11
N GLY A 77 2.84 0.44 7.15
CA GLY A 77 2.82 1.28 8.36
C GLY A 77 3.65 0.73 9.54
N GLU A 78 4.45 -0.31 9.32
CA GLU A 78 5.23 -0.96 10.36
C GLU A 78 6.47 -0.15 10.75
N THR A 79 6.86 -0.25 12.02
CA THR A 79 7.92 0.61 12.61
C THR A 79 9.07 -0.15 13.24
N VAL A 80 8.95 -1.47 13.41
CA VAL A 80 9.93 -2.31 14.10
C VAL A 80 10.16 -3.59 13.32
N LEU A 81 11.33 -4.20 13.51
CA LEU A 81 11.66 -5.51 12.94
C LEU A 81 11.21 -6.65 13.86
N PHE A 82 11.26 -6.43 15.17
CA PHE A 82 10.93 -7.46 16.15
C PHE A 82 9.72 -7.08 16.98
N ARG A 83 8.76 -8.01 17.08
CA ARG A 83 7.49 -7.82 17.82
C ARG A 83 7.63 -7.57 19.33
N HIS A 84 8.82 -7.81 19.91
CA HIS A 84 9.07 -7.58 21.33
C HIS A 84 9.62 -6.17 21.61
N GLU A 85 10.13 -5.47 20.59
CA GLU A 85 10.48 -4.05 20.68
C GLU A 85 9.21 -3.20 20.69
N LYS A 86 8.24 -3.58 19.85
CA LYS A 86 6.92 -2.96 19.75
C LYS A 86 5.94 -3.89 19.03
N THR A 87 4.65 -3.62 19.15
CA THR A 87 3.58 -4.32 18.44
C THR A 87 3.63 -4.06 16.93
N PHE A 88 3.40 -5.11 16.13
CA PHE A 88 3.03 -4.97 14.71
C PHE A 88 1.57 -4.53 14.59
N TYR A 89 1.32 -3.51 13.79
CA TYR A 89 0.03 -2.83 13.76
C TYR A 89 -0.96 -3.46 12.79
N HIS A 90 -0.49 -3.84 11.59
CA HIS A 90 -1.35 -4.35 10.53
C HIS A 90 -1.04 -5.84 10.28
N PRO A 91 -2.01 -6.75 10.51
CA PRO A 91 -1.87 -8.15 10.15
C PRO A 91 -1.60 -8.31 8.65
N CYS A 92 -0.83 -9.35 8.28
CA CYS A 92 -0.58 -9.67 6.88
C CYS A 92 -1.90 -10.04 6.18
N ALA A 93 -2.15 -9.42 5.03
CA ALA A 93 -3.31 -9.71 4.21
C ALA A 93 -3.17 -11.07 3.52
N ILE A 94 -4.16 -11.96 3.71
CA ILE A 94 -4.14 -13.29 3.10
C ILE A 94 -5.05 -13.29 1.87
N GLY A 95 -4.46 -13.63 0.71
CA GLY A 95 -5.15 -13.72 -0.56
C GLY A 95 -5.18 -15.12 -1.16
N ILE A 96 -6.28 -15.48 -1.82
CA ILE A 96 -6.40 -16.73 -2.59
C ILE A 96 -6.35 -16.42 -4.09
N THR A 97 -5.43 -17.08 -4.79
CA THR A 97 -5.32 -16.96 -6.25
C THR A 97 -6.44 -17.71 -6.95
N LEU A 98 -6.98 -17.10 -8.01
CA LEU A 98 -8.01 -17.61 -8.90
C LEU A 98 -7.57 -17.36 -10.34
N SER A 99 -7.37 -18.44 -11.10
CA SER A 99 -6.97 -18.37 -12.50
C SER A 99 -8.18 -18.22 -13.42
N ASP A 100 -8.09 -17.32 -14.39
CA ASP A 100 -9.08 -17.13 -15.45
C ASP A 100 -9.09 -18.25 -16.51
N SER A 101 -8.08 -19.13 -16.48
CA SER A 101 -7.99 -20.31 -17.35
C SER A 101 -8.97 -21.42 -16.94
N LEU A 102 -9.51 -21.35 -15.72
CA LEU A 102 -10.48 -22.30 -15.19
C LEU A 102 -11.83 -22.16 -15.89
N GLU A 103 -12.58 -23.26 -15.92
CA GLU A 103 -13.96 -23.26 -16.38
C GLU A 103 -14.84 -22.41 -15.45
N LYS A 104 -15.88 -21.77 -16.02
CA LYS A 104 -16.76 -20.84 -15.27
C LYS A 104 -17.37 -21.49 -14.02
N GLU A 105 -17.75 -22.76 -14.11
CA GLU A 105 -18.30 -23.53 -12.98
C GLU A 105 -17.29 -23.67 -11.83
N LYS A 106 -16.03 -24.03 -12.16
CA LYS A 106 -14.94 -24.16 -11.19
C LYS A 106 -14.56 -22.82 -10.55
N ILE A 107 -14.65 -21.72 -11.30
CA ILE A 107 -14.45 -20.37 -10.79
C ILE A 107 -15.49 -20.07 -9.70
N LEU A 108 -16.77 -20.32 -9.98
CA LEU A 108 -17.86 -20.10 -9.03
C LEU A 108 -17.71 -20.98 -7.78
N GLU A 109 -17.41 -22.27 -7.94
CA GLU A 109 -17.15 -23.15 -6.80
C GLU A 109 -15.98 -22.68 -5.93
N ARG A 110 -14.92 -22.16 -6.55
CA ARG A 110 -13.75 -21.66 -5.84
C ARG A 110 -14.09 -20.39 -5.06
N ILE A 111 -14.86 -19.47 -5.64
CA ILE A 111 -15.33 -18.27 -4.94
C ILE A 111 -16.17 -18.66 -3.71
N GLU A 112 -17.11 -19.59 -3.86
CA GLU A 112 -17.93 -20.05 -2.74
C GLU A 112 -17.10 -20.72 -1.62
N LYS A 113 -16.05 -21.46 -1.98
CA LYS A 113 -15.11 -22.03 -1.00
C LYS A 113 -14.35 -20.91 -0.27
N VAL A 114 -13.90 -19.89 -0.99
CA VAL A 114 -13.17 -18.74 -0.42
C VAL A 114 -14.05 -17.96 0.55
N ASP A 115 -15.31 -17.68 0.21
CA ASP A 115 -16.22 -16.96 1.10
C ASP A 115 -16.54 -17.75 2.39
N LYS A 116 -16.42 -19.08 2.34
CA LYS A 116 -16.57 -19.98 3.50
C LYS A 116 -15.30 -20.09 4.35
N LEU A 117 -14.15 -19.56 3.93
CA LEU A 117 -12.91 -19.56 4.72
C LEU A 117 -12.98 -18.52 5.84
N LYS A 118 -13.90 -18.74 6.78
CA LYS A 118 -14.11 -17.94 7.98
C LYS A 118 -14.11 -18.85 9.19
N PHE A 119 -13.24 -18.57 10.15
CA PHE A 119 -13.04 -19.39 11.33
C PHE A 119 -13.18 -18.53 12.57
N GLU A 120 -13.96 -18.97 13.55
CA GLU A 120 -13.95 -18.37 14.87
C GLU A 120 -12.87 -19.04 15.72
N ARG A 121 -11.98 -18.22 16.29
CA ARG A 121 -10.93 -18.69 17.19
C ARG A 121 -10.84 -17.75 18.38
N VAL A 122 -11.21 -18.26 19.56
CA VAL A 122 -11.15 -17.50 20.83
C VAL A 122 -11.94 -16.18 20.74
N GLY A 123 -13.15 -16.22 20.17
CA GLY A 123 -14.02 -15.06 19.98
C GLY A 123 -13.57 -14.07 18.89
N MET A 124 -12.54 -14.40 18.11
CA MET A 124 -12.09 -13.62 16.96
C MET A 124 -12.46 -14.33 15.66
N PHE A 125 -12.93 -13.58 14.66
CA PHE A 125 -13.18 -14.09 13.32
C PHE A 125 -11.92 -13.93 12.45
N LEU A 126 -11.36 -15.05 12.01
CA LEU A 126 -10.28 -15.13 11.04
C LEU A 126 -10.88 -15.40 9.68
N GLN A 127 -10.62 -14.53 8.70
CA GLN A 127 -11.06 -14.71 7.33
C GLN A 127 -9.97 -14.34 6.34
N VAL A 128 -10.07 -14.87 5.13
CA VAL A 128 -9.30 -14.39 3.99
C VAL A 128 -9.70 -12.95 3.66
N ASN A 129 -8.73 -12.16 3.20
CA ASN A 129 -8.92 -10.74 2.94
C ASN A 129 -9.05 -10.43 1.44
N LEU A 130 -8.37 -11.23 0.62
CA LEU A 130 -8.12 -10.92 -0.79
C LEU A 130 -8.44 -12.07 -1.73
N ILE A 131 -8.90 -11.73 -2.93
CA ILE A 131 -8.98 -12.64 -4.08
C ILE A 131 -8.06 -12.10 -5.17
N ALA A 132 -7.07 -12.91 -5.57
CA ALA A 132 -6.12 -12.54 -6.60
C ALA A 132 -6.47 -13.21 -7.93
N ILE A 133 -6.90 -12.43 -8.91
CA ILE A 133 -7.36 -12.94 -10.20
C ILE A 133 -6.18 -12.91 -11.18
N SER A 134 -5.71 -14.08 -11.61
CA SER A 134 -4.61 -14.23 -12.57
C SER A 134 -5.11 -14.40 -14.00
N ASN A 135 -4.57 -13.57 -14.90
CA ASN A 135 -4.75 -13.68 -16.33
C ASN A 135 -3.74 -14.69 -16.92
N ASP A 136 -3.97 -15.98 -16.64
CA ASP A 136 -3.15 -17.07 -17.16
C ASP A 136 -3.56 -17.44 -18.59
N SER A 137 -4.81 -17.14 -18.97
CA SER A 137 -5.36 -17.38 -20.29
C SER A 137 -4.84 -16.42 -21.37
N ASN A 138 -4.24 -15.29 -20.97
CA ASN A 138 -3.87 -14.15 -21.82
C ASN A 138 -5.03 -13.58 -22.66
N ASN A 139 -6.28 -13.84 -22.26
CA ASN A 139 -7.47 -13.39 -22.97
C ASN A 139 -8.20 -12.31 -22.16
N GLN A 140 -8.41 -11.15 -22.78
CA GLN A 140 -9.03 -9.97 -22.16
C GLN A 140 -10.49 -10.22 -21.75
N ASP A 141 -11.25 -10.93 -22.58
CA ASP A 141 -12.67 -11.21 -22.33
C ASP A 141 -12.84 -12.19 -21.17
N LYS A 142 -12.02 -13.25 -21.14
CA LYS A 142 -12.05 -14.24 -20.03
C LYS A 142 -11.67 -13.60 -18.69
N PHE A 143 -10.67 -12.72 -18.70
CA PHE A 143 -10.24 -12.01 -17.51
C PHE A 143 -11.34 -11.08 -17.00
N SER A 144 -11.97 -10.32 -17.90
CA SER A 144 -13.09 -9.43 -17.55
C SER A 144 -14.30 -10.20 -17.02
N ASP A 145 -14.64 -11.34 -17.62
CA ASP A 145 -15.70 -12.23 -17.16
C ASP A 145 -15.41 -12.79 -15.76
N ALA A 146 -14.17 -13.21 -15.50
CA ALA A 146 -13.76 -13.70 -14.18
C ALA A 146 -13.87 -12.60 -13.11
N ILE A 147 -13.46 -11.36 -13.43
CA ILE A 147 -13.59 -10.21 -12.53
C ILE A 147 -15.05 -9.91 -12.22
N LYS A 148 -15.94 -9.92 -13.21
CA LYS A 148 -17.38 -9.75 -12.99
C LYS A 148 -17.95 -10.82 -12.06
N ALA A 149 -17.63 -12.08 -12.32
CA ALA A 149 -18.10 -13.20 -11.50
C ALA A 149 -17.65 -13.07 -10.03
N VAL A 150 -16.39 -12.68 -9.79
CA VAL A 150 -15.87 -12.46 -8.44
C VAL A 150 -16.53 -11.23 -7.79
N THR A 151 -16.72 -10.15 -8.56
CA THR A 151 -17.29 -8.89 -8.06
C THR A 151 -18.75 -9.05 -7.63
N GLU A 152 -19.52 -9.86 -8.34
CA GLU A 152 -20.94 -10.15 -8.04
C GLU A 152 -21.11 -11.09 -6.85
N LYS A 153 -20.19 -12.03 -6.66
CA LYS A 153 -20.32 -13.11 -5.66
C LYS A 153 -19.62 -12.79 -4.34
N SER A 154 -18.56 -11.98 -4.33
CA SER A 154 -17.76 -11.73 -3.13
C SER A 154 -17.47 -10.25 -2.90
N ASN A 155 -17.51 -9.85 -1.63
CA ASN A 155 -17.20 -8.50 -1.17
C ASN A 155 -15.74 -8.34 -0.72
N LEU A 156 -14.89 -9.37 -0.88
CA LEU A 156 -13.47 -9.33 -0.54
C LEU A 156 -12.67 -8.38 -1.45
N SER A 157 -11.57 -7.85 -0.94
CA SER A 157 -10.72 -6.94 -1.73
C SER A 157 -10.00 -7.71 -2.85
N LEU A 158 -9.70 -7.06 -3.97
CA LEU A 158 -9.25 -7.73 -5.19
C LEU A 158 -7.79 -7.40 -5.52
N ILE A 159 -7.08 -8.37 -6.10
CA ILE A 159 -5.79 -8.16 -6.77
C ILE A 159 -5.96 -8.56 -8.23
N LEU A 160 -5.62 -7.66 -9.15
CA LEU A 160 -5.65 -7.92 -10.60
C LEU A 160 -4.24 -8.25 -11.07
N ILE A 161 -4.00 -9.51 -11.45
CA ILE A 161 -2.70 -10.00 -11.92
C ILE A 161 -2.76 -10.15 -13.44
N SER A 162 -2.13 -9.22 -14.17
CA SER A 162 -1.95 -9.34 -15.62
C SER A 162 -0.71 -8.59 -16.11
N ASN A 163 -0.07 -9.11 -17.16
CA ASN A 163 1.01 -8.42 -17.85
C ASN A 163 0.50 -7.45 -18.93
N ASN A 164 -0.78 -7.57 -19.34
CA ASN A 164 -1.36 -6.76 -20.42
C ASN A 164 -2.09 -5.54 -19.84
N PRO A 165 -1.64 -4.30 -20.12
CA PRO A 165 -2.28 -3.08 -19.62
C PRO A 165 -3.74 -2.92 -20.04
N GLN A 166 -4.11 -3.38 -21.24
CA GLN A 166 -5.50 -3.30 -21.71
C GLN A 166 -6.43 -4.20 -20.89
N ALA A 167 -5.98 -5.43 -20.57
CA ALA A 167 -6.74 -6.34 -19.72
C ALA A 167 -6.94 -5.77 -18.30
N LEU A 168 -5.93 -5.09 -17.76
CA LEU A 168 -6.03 -4.38 -16.49
C LEU A 168 -7.01 -3.22 -16.59
N GLU A 169 -6.97 -2.43 -17.67
CA GLU A 169 -7.90 -1.31 -17.86
C GLU A 169 -9.36 -1.78 -17.91
N ASP A 170 -9.65 -2.86 -18.63
CA ASP A 170 -11.01 -3.41 -18.71
C ASP A 170 -11.48 -3.99 -17.37
N GLY A 171 -10.57 -4.64 -16.63
CA GLY A 171 -10.83 -5.06 -15.25
C GLY A 171 -11.11 -3.89 -14.31
N LEU A 172 -10.34 -2.80 -14.43
CA LEU A 172 -10.50 -1.58 -13.63
C LEU A 172 -11.79 -0.81 -13.97
N LYS A 173 -12.28 -0.88 -15.21
CA LYS A 173 -13.62 -0.34 -15.53
C LYS A 173 -14.74 -1.05 -14.76
N ILE A 174 -14.55 -2.33 -14.45
CA ILE A 174 -15.54 -3.15 -13.72
C ILE A 174 -15.43 -2.96 -12.21
N CYS A 175 -14.21 -2.98 -11.67
CA CYS A 175 -13.98 -3.04 -10.21
C CYS A 175 -13.16 -1.87 -9.65
N GLY A 176 -12.88 -0.82 -10.44
CA GLY A 176 -12.05 0.32 -10.03
C GLY A 176 -12.56 1.06 -8.80
N GLU A 177 -13.89 1.16 -8.63
CA GLU A 177 -14.51 1.74 -7.43
C GLU A 177 -14.17 0.97 -6.14
N ARG A 178 -13.86 -0.33 -6.27
CA ARG A 178 -13.45 -1.18 -5.14
C ARG A 178 -11.96 -1.03 -4.78
N LYS A 179 -11.21 -0.13 -5.43
CA LYS A 179 -9.77 0.08 -5.21
C LYS A 179 -8.96 -1.23 -5.16
N PRO A 180 -8.96 -2.04 -6.24
CA PRO A 180 -8.17 -3.26 -6.32
C PRO A 180 -6.66 -2.95 -6.35
N LEU A 181 -5.85 -3.90 -5.91
CA LEU A 181 -4.39 -3.86 -6.10
C LEU A 181 -4.02 -4.28 -7.51
N ILE A 182 -3.30 -3.40 -8.22
CA ILE A 182 -2.85 -3.66 -9.59
C ILE A 182 -1.50 -4.37 -9.53
N TYR A 183 -1.42 -5.58 -10.09
CA TYR A 183 -0.20 -6.36 -10.20
C TYR A 183 0.11 -6.61 -11.70
N SER A 184 1.23 -6.13 -12.25
CA SER A 184 2.36 -5.40 -11.63
C SER A 184 3.02 -4.45 -12.63
N ALA A 185 3.54 -3.31 -12.17
CA ALA A 185 4.44 -2.45 -12.93
C ALA A 185 5.83 -3.07 -13.04
N LYS A 186 6.29 -3.29 -14.27
CA LYS A 186 7.64 -3.72 -14.66
C LYS A 186 8.30 -2.63 -15.48
N GLU A 187 9.60 -2.74 -15.74
CA GLU A 187 10.32 -1.77 -16.56
C GLU A 187 9.68 -1.55 -17.94
N ASP A 188 9.23 -2.64 -18.58
CA ASP A 188 8.68 -2.62 -19.95
C ASP A 188 7.28 -1.98 -20.07
N ASN A 189 6.48 -1.98 -19.00
CA ASN A 189 5.07 -1.56 -19.03
C ASN A 189 4.71 -0.51 -17.96
N ARG A 190 5.73 0.07 -17.31
CA ARG A 190 5.61 0.99 -16.17
C ARG A 190 4.68 2.17 -16.48
N GLU A 191 4.89 2.85 -17.60
CA GLU A 191 4.18 4.10 -17.91
C GLU A 191 2.68 3.87 -18.01
N ALA A 192 2.27 2.86 -18.80
CA ALA A 192 0.87 2.50 -18.95
C ALA A 192 0.22 2.10 -17.62
N ILE A 193 0.91 1.31 -16.79
CA ILE A 193 0.35 0.84 -15.51
C ILE A 193 0.30 1.96 -14.45
N VAL A 194 1.29 2.84 -14.42
CA VAL A 194 1.29 4.03 -13.54
C VAL A 194 0.14 4.96 -13.89
N ASP A 195 -0.12 5.17 -15.17
CA ASP A 195 -1.24 6.00 -15.63
C ASP A 195 -2.59 5.39 -15.25
N LEU A 196 -2.73 4.06 -15.34
CA LEU A 196 -3.92 3.35 -14.85
C LEU A 196 -4.08 3.50 -13.33
N ALA A 197 -3.01 3.31 -12.55
CA ALA A 197 -3.05 3.45 -11.10
C ALA A 197 -3.48 4.87 -10.68
N LYS A 198 -2.99 5.91 -11.36
CA LYS A 198 -3.42 7.30 -11.14
C LYS A 198 -4.88 7.52 -11.53
N LYS A 199 -5.27 7.06 -12.73
CA LYS A 199 -6.62 7.24 -13.27
C LYS A 199 -7.69 6.68 -12.36
N TYR A 200 -7.45 5.52 -11.77
CA TYR A 200 -8.39 4.85 -10.87
C TYR A 200 -8.09 5.03 -9.38
N SER A 201 -7.01 5.75 -9.03
CA SER A 201 -6.55 5.93 -7.63
C SER A 201 -6.42 4.60 -6.87
N CYS A 202 -5.82 3.61 -7.54
CA CYS A 202 -5.64 2.25 -7.02
C CYS A 202 -4.19 2.02 -6.58
N PRO A 203 -3.96 1.18 -5.55
CA PRO A 203 -2.62 0.79 -5.16
C PRO A 203 -1.95 -0.07 -6.25
N LEU A 204 -0.62 0.05 -6.35
CA LEU A 204 0.18 -0.57 -7.41
C LEU A 204 1.31 -1.43 -6.84
N VAL A 205 1.48 -2.63 -7.40
CA VAL A 205 2.65 -3.48 -7.14
C VAL A 205 3.76 -3.18 -8.14
N ILE A 206 4.98 -2.97 -7.65
CA ILE A 206 6.19 -2.86 -8.46
C ILE A 206 6.95 -4.18 -8.38
N TYR A 207 7.24 -4.74 -9.55
CA TYR A 207 8.05 -5.93 -9.68
C TYR A 207 9.47 -5.57 -10.13
N GLY A 208 10.47 -6.06 -9.42
CA GLY A 208 11.88 -6.05 -9.86
C GLY A 208 12.46 -7.46 -9.80
N LYS A 209 13.37 -7.82 -10.71
CA LYS A 209 14.02 -9.15 -10.68
C LYS A 209 15.01 -9.28 -9.53
N ASN A 210 15.48 -8.17 -8.99
CA ASN A 210 16.37 -8.06 -7.85
C ASN A 210 16.14 -6.73 -7.09
N LEU A 211 16.83 -6.55 -5.96
CA LEU A 211 16.67 -5.35 -5.11
C LEU A 211 17.12 -4.06 -5.79
N GLU A 212 18.12 -4.11 -6.67
CA GLU A 212 18.64 -2.93 -7.38
C GLU A 212 17.64 -2.41 -8.42
N GLU A 213 17.09 -3.33 -9.22
CA GLU A 213 16.03 -3.03 -10.19
C GLU A 213 14.80 -2.50 -9.46
N LEU A 214 14.39 -3.16 -8.37
CA LEU A 214 13.24 -2.74 -7.57
C LEU A 214 13.41 -1.33 -6.97
N ASP A 215 14.57 -1.01 -6.41
CA ASP A 215 14.87 0.32 -5.87
C ASP A 215 14.74 1.38 -6.98
N SER A 216 15.41 1.15 -8.12
CA SER A 216 15.37 2.09 -9.25
C SER A 216 13.95 2.30 -9.80
N LEU A 217 13.15 1.24 -9.89
CA LEU A 217 11.75 1.31 -10.36
C LEU A 217 10.86 2.00 -9.33
N SER A 218 11.06 1.74 -8.04
CA SER A 218 10.28 2.36 -6.96
C SER A 218 10.43 3.89 -6.97
N GLN A 219 11.65 4.39 -7.14
CA GLN A 219 11.92 5.82 -7.21
C GLN A 219 11.25 6.46 -8.44
N LYS A 220 11.31 5.81 -9.61
CA LYS A 220 10.64 6.28 -10.84
C LYS A 220 9.12 6.33 -10.69
N VAL A 221 8.49 5.34 -10.05
CA VAL A 221 7.03 5.28 -9.85
C VAL A 221 6.58 6.33 -8.84
N VAL A 222 7.30 6.48 -7.72
CA VAL A 222 6.99 7.50 -6.71
C VAL A 222 7.18 8.91 -7.27
N ALA A 223 8.24 9.16 -8.06
CA ALA A 223 8.46 10.42 -8.76
C ALA A 223 7.34 10.73 -9.77
N SER A 224 6.68 9.70 -10.31
CA SER A 224 5.54 9.87 -11.18
C SER A 224 4.27 10.29 -10.41
N GLY A 225 4.25 10.21 -9.08
CA GLY A 225 3.16 10.69 -8.23
C GLY A 225 2.26 9.60 -7.63
N VAL A 226 2.55 8.32 -7.84
CA VAL A 226 1.83 7.20 -7.20
C VAL A 226 2.48 6.94 -5.84
N LYS A 227 1.72 7.12 -4.75
CA LYS A 227 2.21 6.94 -3.37
C LYS A 227 1.88 5.55 -2.81
N ASP A 228 0.76 4.97 -3.23
CA ASP A 228 0.29 3.68 -2.74
C ASP A 228 0.97 2.53 -3.49
N VAL A 229 2.16 2.17 -3.01
CA VAL A 229 3.05 1.22 -3.67
C VAL A 229 3.33 0.00 -2.79
N VAL A 230 3.22 -1.18 -3.37
CA VAL A 230 3.61 -2.46 -2.79
C VAL A 230 4.78 -3.04 -3.59
N LEU A 231 5.70 -3.73 -2.92
CA LEU A 231 6.96 -4.19 -3.51
C LEU A 231 6.97 -5.71 -3.72
N ASP A 232 7.30 -6.18 -4.92
CA ASP A 232 7.66 -7.58 -5.23
C ASP A 232 9.15 -7.66 -5.63
N PRO A 233 10.02 -8.24 -4.79
CA PRO A 233 11.46 -8.39 -5.08
C PRO A 233 11.78 -9.52 -6.07
N GLY A 234 10.78 -10.16 -6.68
CA GLY A 234 10.99 -11.17 -7.71
C GLY A 234 11.46 -12.52 -7.18
N THR A 235 11.48 -12.69 -5.85
CA THR A 235 11.84 -13.95 -5.21
C THR A 235 10.76 -15.01 -5.49
N ARG A 236 11.17 -16.20 -5.96
CA ARG A 236 10.26 -17.31 -6.29
C ARG A 236 10.53 -18.59 -5.50
N ASN A 237 11.62 -18.60 -4.73
CA ASN A 237 12.05 -19.72 -3.92
C ASN A 237 12.17 -19.25 -2.47
N LEU A 238 12.06 -20.16 -1.50
CA LEU A 238 12.15 -19.82 -0.08
C LEU A 238 13.60 -19.60 0.42
N GLY A 239 14.58 -19.62 -0.49
CA GLY A 239 16.00 -19.75 -0.16
C GLY A 239 16.47 -21.19 -0.27
#